data_AF-A0A2U1M1G5-F1
#
_entry.id   AF-A0A2U1M1G5-F1
#
_cell.length_a   1.000
_cell.length_b   1.000
_cell.length_c   1.000
_cell.angle_alpha   90.00
_cell.angle_beta   90.00
_cell.angle_gamma   90.00
#
_symmetry.space_group_name_H-M   'P 1'
#
loop_
_entity.id
_entity.type
_entity.pdbx_description
1 polymer ?
#
loop_
_entity_poly.entity_id
_entity_poly.type
_entity_poly.pdbx_seq_one_letter_code
_entity_poly.pdbx_strand_id
1 'polypeptide(L)'
;MASTSYSSIQKSFRYDVFLSFRGEDTRNNFVGHLYQALKHKGIETYSDDEKIEKGKMINEQLIKSIEDSRFYIIVFSKKYASSSWCLDELVKIMECQKTSEHTA
;
A
#
# COMPACT_ATOMS: atom_id res chain seq x y z
N MET A 1 22.63 12.06 -35.25
CA MET A 1 21.43 11.58 -34.53
C MET A 1 21.80 11.45 -33.07
N ALA A 2 21.36 12.39 -32.23
CA ALA A 2 21.62 12.32 -30.79
C ALA A 2 20.58 11.39 -30.17
N SER A 3 21.03 10.24 -29.64
CA SER A 3 20.16 9.35 -28.86
C SER A 3 20.04 9.93 -27.46
N THR A 4 18.84 10.36 -27.10
CA THR A 4 18.48 10.67 -25.71
C THR A 4 18.34 9.36 -24.95
N SER A 5 19.34 9.02 -24.15
CA SER A 5 19.26 7.89 -23.21
C SER A 5 18.32 8.27 -22.08
N TYR A 6 17.07 7.80 -22.14
CA TYR A 6 16.10 7.93 -21.06
C TYR A 6 16.53 6.98 -19.93
N SER A 7 17.19 7.52 -18.91
CA SER A 7 17.48 6.79 -17.68
C SER A 7 16.18 6.64 -16.91
N SER A 8 15.44 5.56 -17.13
CA SER A 8 14.34 5.18 -16.24
C SER A 8 14.94 4.93 -14.85
N ILE A 9 14.69 5.82 -13.90
CA ILE A 9 15.00 5.56 -12.50
C ILE A 9 14.15 4.35 -12.10
N GLN A 10 14.75 3.15 -12.08
CA GLN A 10 14.09 1.98 -11.52
C GLN A 10 14.00 2.21 -10.02
N LYS A 11 12.86 2.77 -9.57
CA LYS A 11 12.55 2.89 -8.16
C LYS A 11 12.62 1.47 -7.59
N SER A 12 13.53 1.24 -6.64
CA SER A 12 13.62 -0.03 -5.95
C SER A 12 12.45 -0.11 -4.98
N PHE A 13 11.46 -0.93 -5.30
CA PHE A 13 10.35 -1.16 -4.41
C PHE A 13 10.67 -2.30 -3.46
N ARG A 14 10.34 -2.12 -2.18
CA ARG A 14 10.51 -3.16 -1.15
C ARG A 14 9.38 -4.18 -1.20
N TYR A 15 8.17 -3.74 -1.55
CA TYR A 15 6.98 -4.56 -1.61
C TYR A 15 6.38 -4.53 -3.02
N ASP A 16 5.83 -5.65 -3.45
CA ASP A 16 5.03 -5.70 -4.67
C ASP A 16 3.66 -5.06 -4.45
N VAL A 17 3.05 -5.30 -3.29
CA VAL A 17 1.70 -4.83 -2.99
C VAL A 17 1.65 -4.20 -1.59
N PHE A 18 1.03 -3.03 -1.49
CA PHE A 18 0.47 -2.51 -0.25
C PHE A 18 -1.02 -2.84 -0.18
N LEU A 19 -1.47 -3.46 0.91
CA LEU A 19 -2.86 -3.85 1.12
C LEU A 19 -3.48 -2.98 2.23
N SER A 20 -4.36 -2.06 1.83
CA SER A 20 -5.13 -1.19 2.73
C SER A 20 -6.53 -1.75 2.94
N PHE A 21 -6.96 -1.87 4.19
CA PHE A 21 -8.26 -2.43 4.56
C PHE A 21 -8.67 -2.06 5.98
N ARG A 22 -9.98 -2.09 6.23
CA ARG A 22 -10.51 -2.02 7.60
C ARG A 22 -10.33 -3.37 8.28
N GLY A 23 -9.45 -3.42 9.28
CA GLY A 23 -9.12 -4.63 10.01
C GLY A 23 -10.32 -5.22 10.76
N GLU A 24 -11.19 -4.35 11.30
CA GLU A 24 -12.42 -4.76 11.97
C GLU A 24 -13.39 -5.54 11.06
N ASP A 25 -13.42 -5.20 9.76
CA ASP A 25 -14.40 -5.75 8.84
C ASP A 25 -13.90 -7.04 8.15
N THR A 26 -12.63 -7.06 7.74
CA THR A 26 -12.19 -7.99 6.68
C THR A 26 -11.00 -8.89 7.03
N ARG A 27 -10.30 -8.63 8.14
CA ARG A 27 -9.01 -9.27 8.44
C ARG A 27 -9.04 -10.79 8.46
N ASN A 28 -9.96 -11.34 9.24
CA ASN A 28 -10.02 -12.78 9.49
C ASN A 28 -10.85 -13.53 8.43
N ASN A 29 -11.26 -12.84 7.36
CA ASN A 29 -12.05 -13.41 6.28
C ASN A 29 -11.37 -13.13 4.91
N PHE A 30 -11.99 -12.31 4.07
CA PHE A 30 -11.54 -11.93 2.74
C PHE A 30 -10.06 -11.49 2.70
N VAL A 31 -9.64 -10.56 3.55
CA VAL A 31 -8.24 -10.06 3.52
C VAL A 31 -7.26 -11.14 3.95
N GLY A 32 -7.60 -11.94 4.96
CA GLY A 32 -6.78 -13.09 5.38
C GLY A 32 -6.56 -14.08 4.23
N HIS A 33 -7.63 -14.41 3.48
CA HIS A 33 -7.51 -15.28 2.31
C HIS A 33 -6.72 -14.64 1.17
N LEU A 34 -6.95 -13.35 0.90
CA LEU A 34 -6.23 -12.60 -0.13
C LEU A 34 -4.73 -12.55 0.16
N TYR A 35 -4.35 -12.20 1.39
CA TYR A 35 -2.95 -12.13 1.81
C TYR A 35 -2.25 -13.49 1.65
N GLN A 36 -2.87 -14.58 2.08
CA GLN A 36 -2.32 -15.93 1.90
C GLN A 36 -2.18 -16.31 0.43
N ALA A 37 -3.15 -15.95 -0.41
CA ALA A 37 -3.09 -16.21 -1.85
C ALA A 37 -1.94 -15.44 -2.53
N LEU A 38 -1.75 -14.15 -2.19
CA LEU A 38 -0.64 -13.34 -2.68
C LEU A 38 0.70 -13.94 -2.26
N LYS A 39 0.84 -14.30 -0.98
CA LYS A 39 2.04 -14.95 -0.45
C LYS A 39 2.35 -16.28 -1.13
N HIS A 40 1.35 -17.13 -1.36
CA HIS A 40 1.52 -18.38 -2.10
C HIS A 40 1.96 -18.20 -3.56
N LYS A 41 1.70 -17.03 -4.15
CA LYS A 41 2.17 -16.66 -5.48
C LYS A 41 3.54 -15.97 -5.47
N GLY A 42 4.17 -15.83 -4.30
CA GLY A 42 5.45 -15.15 -4.14
C GLY A 42 5.36 -13.63 -4.32
N ILE A 43 4.18 -13.04 -4.13
CA ILE A 43 3.96 -11.59 -4.20
C ILE A 43 4.22 -11.01 -2.82
N GLU A 44 5.30 -10.23 -2.68
CA GLU A 44 5.71 -9.64 -1.42
C GLU A 44 4.73 -8.52 -1.04
N THR A 45 3.91 -8.77 -0.02
CA THR A 45 2.76 -7.92 0.32
C THR A 45 2.93 -7.33 1.72
N TYR A 46 2.90 -6.00 1.82
CA TYR A 46 2.68 -5.32 3.08
C TYR A 46 1.18 -5.24 3.36
N SER A 47 0.75 -5.66 4.55
CA SER A 47 -0.65 -5.66 4.97
C SER A 47 -0.79 -4.78 6.19
N ASP A 48 -1.52 -3.66 6.08
CA ASP A 48 -1.74 -2.79 7.23
C ASP A 48 -2.77 -3.41 8.19
N ASP A 49 -2.29 -3.90 9.35
CA ASP A 49 -3.15 -4.42 10.40
C ASP A 49 -3.43 -3.29 11.41
N GLU A 50 -4.61 -2.66 11.29
CA GLU A 50 -5.10 -1.61 12.21
C GLU A 50 -5.08 -1.98 13.72
N LYS A 51 -4.82 -3.24 14.13
CA LYS A 51 -4.71 -3.59 15.57
C LYS A 51 -3.28 -3.47 16.11
N ILE A 52 -2.28 -3.25 15.27
CA ILE A 52 -0.88 -3.08 15.71
C ILE A 52 -0.62 -1.63 16.20
N GLU A 53 -1.52 -0.67 15.93
CA GLU A 53 -1.29 0.75 16.16
C GLU A 53 -1.80 1.31 17.50
N LYS A 54 -1.04 1.10 18.58
CA LYS A 54 -1.15 1.95 19.79
C LYS A 54 0.07 2.84 20.04
N GLY A 55 0.89 3.15 19.03
CA GLY A 55 2.10 3.95 19.23
C GLY A 55 2.50 4.79 18.01
N LYS A 56 2.66 6.10 18.22
CA LYS A 56 2.97 7.14 17.23
C LYS A 56 4.19 6.90 16.32
N MET A 57 5.07 5.92 16.61
CA MET A 57 6.21 5.57 15.74
C MET A 57 5.80 4.76 14.49
N ILE A 58 4.57 4.26 14.42
CA ILE A 58 4.12 3.37 13.34
C ILE A 58 3.76 4.15 12.06
N ASN A 59 3.39 5.42 12.18
CA ASN A 59 2.97 6.25 11.02
C ASN A 59 4.11 6.42 9.98
N GLU A 60 5.36 6.61 10.42
CA GLU A 60 6.50 6.74 9.48
C GLU A 60 6.78 5.45 8.71
N GLN A 61 6.68 4.29 9.36
CA GLN A 61 6.88 3.01 8.70
C GLN A 61 5.74 2.72 7.72
N LEU A 62 4.50 3.08 8.09
CA LEU A 62 3.34 2.95 7.24
C LEU A 62 3.47 3.80 5.98
N ILE A 63 3.76 5.10 6.13
CA ILE A 63 4.02 6.02 5.01
C ILE A 63 5.12 5.46 4.10
N LYS A 64 6.23 5.00 4.69
CA LYS A 64 7.33 4.45 3.92
C LYS A 64 6.93 3.17 3.16
N SER A 65 6.14 2.30 3.77
CA SER A 65 5.65 1.10 3.09
C SER A 65 4.73 1.41 1.92
N ILE A 66 3.95 2.50 1.97
CA ILE A 66 3.15 2.99 0.83
C ILE A 66 4.08 3.50 -0.29
N GLU A 67 5.11 4.27 0.05
CA GLU A 67 6.07 4.81 -0.92
C GLU A 67 6.96 3.73 -1.57
N ASP A 68 7.28 2.68 -0.81
CA ASP A 68 8.12 1.54 -1.21
C ASP A 68 7.32 0.40 -1.87
N SER A 69 6.03 0.60 -2.14
CA SER A 69 5.17 -0.41 -2.79
C SER A 69 4.93 -0.12 -4.27
N ARG A 70 4.92 -1.18 -5.08
CA ARG A 70 4.69 -1.09 -6.55
C ARG A 70 3.23 -0.89 -6.91
N PHE A 71 2.37 -1.66 -6.25
CA PHE A 71 0.93 -1.68 -6.48
C PHE A 71 0.18 -1.50 -5.15
N TYR A 72 -1.04 -1.02 -5.26
CA TYR A 72 -1.92 -0.78 -4.12
C TYR A 72 -3.20 -1.58 -4.32
N ILE A 73 -3.61 -2.35 -3.30
CA ILE A 73 -4.93 -2.98 -3.25
C ILE A 73 -5.69 -2.37 -2.08
N ILE A 74 -6.85 -1.78 -2.38
CA ILE A 74 -7.71 -1.15 -1.38
C ILE A 74 -8.98 -1.99 -1.26
N VAL A 75 -9.23 -2.53 -0.07
CA VAL A 75 -10.43 -3.33 0.22
C VAL A 75 -11.44 -2.46 0.94
N PHE A 76 -12.32 -1.82 0.16
CA PHE A 76 -13.42 -1.05 0.73
C PHE A 76 -14.45 -1.96 1.40
N SER A 77 -14.82 -1.58 2.62
CA SER A 77 -15.78 -2.29 3.46
C SER A 77 -16.70 -1.30 4.18
N LYS A 78 -17.73 -1.81 4.86
CA LYS A 78 -18.81 -0.99 5.44
C LYS A 78 -18.29 0.09 6.41
N LYS A 79 -17.24 -0.20 7.19
CA LYS A 79 -16.67 0.72 8.17
C LYS A 79 -15.31 1.29 7.75
N TYR A 80 -14.90 1.13 6.50
CA TYR A 80 -13.62 1.64 6.01
C TYR A 80 -13.48 3.16 6.27
N ALA A 81 -14.45 3.94 5.79
CA ALA A 81 -14.46 5.39 5.97
C ALA A 81 -14.79 5.84 7.41
N SER A 82 -15.06 4.90 8.32
CA SER A 82 -15.20 5.22 9.75
C SER A 82 -13.85 5.30 10.47
N SER A 83 -12.75 4.90 9.80
CA SER A 83 -11.38 4.96 10.31
C SER A 83 -10.66 6.16 9.70
N SER A 84 -10.22 7.12 10.51
CA SER A 84 -9.36 8.21 10.02
C SER A 84 -8.06 7.65 9.43
N TRP A 85 -7.51 6.60 10.03
CA TRP A 85 -6.32 5.92 9.53
C TRP A 85 -6.51 5.36 8.12
N CYS A 86 -7.58 4.59 7.85
CA CYS A 86 -7.87 4.10 6.50
C CYS A 86 -7.99 5.24 5.46
N LEU A 87 -8.46 6.42 5.89
CA LEU A 87 -8.59 7.59 5.02
C LEU A 87 -7.25 8.30 4.80
N ASP A 88 -6.43 8.43 5.85
CA ASP A 88 -5.08 8.99 5.76
C ASP A 88 -4.18 8.12 4.86
N GLU A 89 -4.28 6.80 4.98
CA GLU A 89 -3.65 5.85 4.06
C GLU A 89 -4.10 6.08 2.61
N LEU A 90 -5.40 6.19 2.38
CA LEU A 90 -5.97 6.39 1.05
C LEU A 90 -5.48 7.69 0.42
N VAL A 91 -5.42 8.78 1.19
CA VAL A 91 -4.86 10.07 0.73
C VAL A 91 -3.41 9.88 0.32
N LYS A 92 -2.59 9.23 1.15
CA LYS A 92 -1.16 9.02 0.85
C LYS A 92 -0.94 8.14 -0.38
N ILE A 93 -1.73 7.07 -0.56
CA ILE A 93 -1.70 6.23 -1.76
C ILE A 93 -1.99 7.07 -3.01
N MET A 94 -3.02 7.92 -2.97
CA MET A 94 -3.38 8.80 -4.08
C MET A 94 -2.31 9.84 -4.40
N GLU A 95 -1.60 10.35 -3.40
CA GLU A 95 -0.44 11.23 -3.59
C GLU A 95 0.73 10.50 -4.28
N CYS A 96 1.05 9.28 -3.85
CA CYS A 96 2.09 8.45 -4.46
C CYS A 96 1.76 8.09 -5.92
N GLN A 97 0.48 7.83 -6.23
CA GLN A 97 0.05 7.55 -7.60
C GLN A 97 0.23 8.79 -8.51
N LYS A 98 -0.23 9.96 -8.07
CA LYS A 98 -0.13 11.22 -8.85
C LYS A 98 1.32 11.65 -9.10
N THR A 99 2.19 11.46 -8.11
CA THR A 99 3.62 11.80 -8.25
C THR A 99 4.35 10.84 -9.19
N SER A 100 3.89 9.60 -9.31
CA SER A 100 4.44 8.61 -10.26
C SER A 100 4.08 8.94 -11.72
N GLU A 101 2.91 9.55 -11.97
CA GLU A 101 2.45 9.94 -13.32
C GLU A 101 3.17 11.19 -13.88
N HIS A 102 3.85 11.99 -13.05
CA HIS A 102 4.65 13.14 -13.50
C HIS A 102 6.06 12.78 -14.00
N THR A 103 6.35 11.50 -14.21
CA THR A 103 7.62 11.02 -14.79
C THR A 103 7.42 10.34 -16.16
N ALA A 104 6.37 10.72 -16.91
CA ALA A 104 6.17 10.31 -18.30
C ALA A 104 6.84 11.31 -19.27
#